data_AF-A0A4Y2QZU7-F1
#
_entry.id   AF-A0A4Y2QZU7-F1
#
_cell.length_a   1.000
_cell.length_b   1.000
_cell.length_c   1.000
_cell.angle_alpha   90.00
_cell.angle_beta   90.00
_cell.angle_gamma   90.00
#
_symmetry.space_group_name_H-M   'P 1'
#
loop_
_entity.id
_entity.type
_entity.pdbx_description
1 polymer ?
#
loop_
_entity_poly.entity_id
_entity_poly.type
_entity_poly.pdbx_seq_one_letter_code
_entity_poly.pdbx_strand_id
1 'polypeptide(L)'
;MWPKRQFLIPGVKNEENEPLVASEKILLPPLHIKLGLMKNFVKAMDCGGSGFQYLRLKFPKASEAKIKEGIFVGPQFRQLMKDPVFESKLTKKEAAAWTSFKELSKNFGNHKAEN
;
A
#
# COMPACT_ATOMS: atom_id res chain seq x y z
N MET A 1 6.34 -10.75 -21.55
CA MET A 1 7.21 -11.28 -20.50
C MET A 1 8.45 -10.39 -20.47
N TRP A 2 8.78 -9.75 -19.34
CA TRP A 2 9.98 -8.92 -19.29
C TRP A 2 11.24 -9.81 -19.27
N PRO A 3 12.28 -9.49 -20.06
CA PRO A 3 13.50 -10.29 -20.08
C PRO A 3 14.26 -10.21 -18.75
N LYS A 4 14.86 -11.33 -18.37
CA LYS A 4 15.67 -11.52 -17.16
C LYS A 4 16.82 -10.49 -17.14
N ARG A 5 17.01 -9.79 -16.02
CA ARG A 5 18.04 -8.74 -15.91
C ARG A 5 19.36 -9.39 -15.52
N GLN A 6 20.25 -9.52 -16.50
CA GLN A 6 21.55 -10.16 -16.29
C GLN A 6 22.56 -9.29 -15.52
N PHE A 7 22.45 -7.95 -15.62
CA PHE A 7 23.40 -7.01 -14.99
C PHE A 7 22.70 -5.75 -14.49
N LEU A 8 23.20 -5.22 -13.38
CA LEU A 8 22.82 -3.93 -12.77
C LEU A 8 24.00 -2.97 -12.98
N ILE A 9 24.02 -2.30 -14.14
CA ILE A 9 25.13 -1.41 -14.53
C ILE A 9 24.70 0.03 -14.22
N PRO A 10 25.39 0.74 -13.31
CA PRO A 10 25.11 2.15 -13.05
C PRO A 10 25.16 2.98 -14.33
N GLY A 11 24.22 3.91 -14.49
CA GLY A 11 24.04 4.74 -15.68
C GLY A 11 23.21 4.10 -16.80
N VAL A 12 22.78 2.83 -16.65
CA VAL A 12 21.95 2.12 -17.63
C VAL A 12 20.64 1.68 -16.98
N LYS A 13 19.48 2.01 -17.59
CA LYS A 13 18.14 1.59 -17.13
C LYS A 13 17.79 1.96 -15.66
N ASN A 14 17.91 3.25 -15.32
CA ASN A 14 17.45 3.88 -14.06
C ASN A 14 18.20 3.48 -12.76
N GLU A 15 19.40 2.89 -12.86
CA GLU A 15 20.31 2.73 -11.73
C GLU A 15 21.35 3.85 -11.75
N GLU A 16 21.28 4.78 -10.81
CA GLU A 16 22.20 5.92 -10.76
C GLU A 16 23.50 5.62 -10.00
N ASN A 17 23.46 4.69 -9.05
CA ASN A 17 24.57 4.42 -8.13
C ASN A 17 24.77 2.91 -7.94
N GLU A 18 26.01 2.52 -7.59
CA GLU A 18 26.27 1.13 -7.20
C GLU A 18 25.50 0.75 -5.93
N PRO A 19 24.81 -0.40 -5.92
CA PRO A 19 24.06 -0.86 -4.77
C PRO A 19 24.99 -1.28 -3.63
N LEU A 20 24.79 -0.68 -2.45
CA LEU A 20 25.55 -1.00 -1.23
C LEU A 20 25.36 -2.44 -0.71
N VAL A 21 24.30 -3.10 -1.19
CA VAL A 21 23.90 -4.45 -0.79
C VAL A 21 23.58 -5.22 -2.06
N ALA A 22 24.06 -6.46 -2.16
CA ALA A 22 23.72 -7.34 -3.28
C ALA A 22 22.21 -7.39 -3.49
N SER A 23 21.74 -7.21 -4.73
CA SER A 23 20.31 -7.16 -5.06
C SER A 23 19.55 -8.38 -4.53
N GLU A 24 20.19 -9.55 -4.53
CA GLU A 24 19.75 -10.81 -3.91
C GLU A 24 19.31 -10.66 -2.45
N LYS A 25 20.00 -9.80 -1.69
CA LYS A 25 19.82 -9.56 -0.25
C LYS A 25 18.92 -8.36 0.06
N ILE A 26 18.50 -7.58 -0.94
CA ILE A 26 17.55 -6.48 -0.76
C ILE A 26 16.15 -7.09 -0.56
N LEU A 27 15.73 -7.21 0.69
CA LEU A 27 14.34 -7.50 1.05
C LEU A 27 13.61 -6.18 1.24
N LEU A 28 12.72 -5.82 0.32
CA LEU A 28 11.87 -4.64 0.50
C LEU A 28 11.02 -4.85 1.76
N PRO A 29 11.06 -3.94 2.76
CA PRO A 29 10.24 -4.09 3.95
C PRO A 29 8.76 -4.05 3.52
N PRO A 30 8.00 -5.15 3.65
CA PRO A 30 6.68 -5.25 3.05
C PRO A 30 5.69 -4.22 3.58
N LEU A 31 5.97 -3.64 4.75
CA LEU A 31 5.11 -2.69 5.45
C LEU A 31 5.09 -1.30 4.80
N HIS A 32 6.24 -0.71 4.43
CA HIS A 32 6.29 0.66 3.90
C HIS A 32 5.59 0.78 2.55
N ILE A 33 5.65 -0.27 1.73
CA ILE A 33 4.95 -0.32 0.44
C ILE A 33 3.44 -0.44 0.65
N LYS A 34 2.99 -1.32 1.57
CA LYS A 34 1.56 -1.47 1.92
C LYS A 34 0.98 -0.17 2.47
N LEU A 35 1.73 0.55 3.30
CA LEU A 35 1.33 1.88 3.79
C LEU A 35 1.24 2.91 2.66
N GLY A 36 2.18 2.89 1.71
CA GLY A 36 2.13 3.76 0.51
C GLY A 36 0.91 3.48 -0.38
N LEU A 37 0.57 2.22 -0.60
CA LEU A 37 -0.62 1.82 -1.35
C LEU A 37 -1.91 2.20 -0.62
N MET A 38 -1.95 2.02 0.70
CA MET A 38 -3.06 2.48 1.53
C MET A 38 -3.29 3.99 1.41
N LYS A 39 -2.20 4.75 1.41
CA LYS A 39 -2.25 6.20 1.18
C LYS A 39 -2.92 6.53 -0.15
N ASN A 40 -2.53 5.86 -1.23
CA ASN A 40 -3.11 6.07 -2.55
C ASN A 40 -4.59 5.66 -2.59
N PHE A 41 -4.97 4.56 -1.93
CA PHE A 41 -6.36 4.13 -1.83
C PHE A 41 -7.22 5.23 -1.20
N VAL A 42 -6.83 5.75 -0.03
CA VAL A 42 -7.60 6.77 0.69
C VAL A 42 -7.63 8.10 -0.05
N LYS A 43 -6.56 8.48 -0.75
CA LYS A 43 -6.55 9.68 -1.61
C LYS A 43 -7.52 9.59 -2.79
N ALA A 44 -7.79 8.39 -3.28
CA ALA A 44 -8.72 8.14 -4.38
C ALA A 44 -10.17 7.94 -3.94
N MET A 45 -10.42 7.81 -2.62
CA MET A 45 -11.77 7.70 -2.08
C MET A 45 -12.52 9.03 -2.22
N ASP A 46 -13.84 8.93 -2.34
CA ASP A 46 -14.69 10.11 -2.26
C ASP A 46 -14.71 10.63 -0.80
N CYS A 47 -14.26 11.87 -0.60
CA CYS A 47 -14.27 12.52 0.72
C CYS A 47 -15.68 12.70 1.28
N GLY A 48 -16.70 12.78 0.41
CA GLY A 48 -18.11 12.79 0.79
C GLY A 48 -18.70 11.39 1.02
N GLY A 49 -18.00 10.35 0.58
CA GLY A 49 -18.47 8.97 0.60
C GLY A 49 -18.53 8.36 2.01
N SER A 50 -19.42 7.39 2.18
CA SER A 50 -19.64 6.70 3.46
C SER A 50 -18.38 6.02 4.00
N GLY A 51 -17.51 5.52 3.12
CA GLY A 51 -16.23 4.92 3.51
C GLY A 51 -15.30 5.93 4.16
N PHE A 52 -15.15 7.12 3.57
CA PHE A 52 -14.28 8.17 4.11
C PHE A 52 -14.84 8.76 5.42
N GLN A 53 -16.15 8.96 5.48
CA GLN A 53 -16.83 9.36 6.72
C GLN A 53 -16.61 8.34 7.84
N TYR A 54 -16.65 7.04 7.53
CA TYR A 54 -16.33 6.00 8.51
C TYR A 54 -14.90 6.08 9.01
N LEU A 55 -13.91 6.38 8.15
CA LEU A 55 -12.52 6.58 8.59
C LEU A 55 -12.39 7.71 9.62
N ARG A 56 -13.09 8.83 9.41
CA ARG A 56 -13.13 9.94 10.38
C ARG A 56 -13.70 9.50 11.73
N LEU A 57 -14.79 8.74 11.71
CA LEU A 57 -15.43 8.22 12.92
C LEU A 57 -14.58 7.16 13.64
N LYS A 58 -13.90 6.29 12.88
CA LYS A 58 -13.09 5.19 13.42
C LYS A 58 -11.81 5.70 14.07
N PHE A 59 -11.22 6.76 13.53
CA PHE A 59 -9.98 7.35 14.00
C PHE A 59 -10.19 8.80 14.43
N PRO A 60 -11.00 9.07 15.48
CA PRO A 60 -11.34 10.44 15.89
C PRO A 60 -10.14 11.23 16.42
N LYS A 61 -9.08 10.52 16.85
CA LYS A 61 -7.80 11.12 17.27
C LYS A 61 -6.89 11.50 16.09
N ALA A 62 -7.17 10.99 14.89
CA ALA A 62 -6.46 11.41 13.69
C ALA A 62 -7.13 12.67 13.13
N SER A 63 -6.32 13.67 12.77
CA SER A 63 -6.86 14.85 12.11
C SER A 63 -7.41 14.50 10.73
N GLU A 64 -8.42 15.25 10.28
CA GLU A 64 -8.98 15.07 8.95
C GLU A 64 -7.93 15.15 7.85
N ALA A 65 -6.96 16.07 7.98
CA ALA A 65 -5.84 16.19 7.05
C ALA A 65 -4.99 14.91 6.99
N LYS A 66 -4.73 14.25 8.12
CA LYS A 66 -4.00 12.98 8.16
C LYS A 66 -4.79 11.86 7.49
N ILE A 67 -6.09 11.79 7.71
CA ILE A 67 -6.97 10.80 7.07
C ILE A 67 -7.02 11.04 5.56
N LYS A 68 -7.19 12.29 5.11
CA LYS A 68 -7.21 12.65 3.68
C LYS A 68 -5.90 12.34 2.97
N GLU A 69 -4.77 12.58 3.66
CA GLU A 69 -3.45 12.21 3.16
C GLU A 69 -3.14 10.71 3.29
N GLY A 70 -4.07 9.91 3.82
CA GLY A 70 -3.92 8.48 4.00
C GLY A 70 -2.77 8.10 4.94
N ILE A 71 -2.47 8.96 5.91
CA ILE A 71 -1.38 8.76 6.88
C ILE A 71 -1.90 7.89 8.02
N PHE A 72 -1.62 6.59 7.91
CA PHE A 72 -1.94 5.60 8.93
C PHE A 72 -0.68 5.01 9.54
N VAL A 73 -0.70 4.75 10.84
CA VAL A 73 0.32 3.93 11.50
C VAL A 73 0.00 2.45 11.35
N GLY A 74 1.01 1.59 11.51
CA GLY A 74 0.87 0.13 11.37
C GLY A 74 -0.33 -0.46 12.13
N PRO A 75 -0.59 -0.12 13.41
CA PRO A 75 -1.76 -0.60 14.14
C PRO A 75 -3.10 -0.20 13.53
N GLN A 76 -3.26 1.06 13.11
CA GLN A 76 -4.51 1.55 12.48
C GLN A 76 -4.77 0.82 11.17
N PHE A 77 -3.73 0.66 10.35
CA PHE A 77 -3.79 -0.09 9.11
C PHE A 77 -4.25 -1.55 9.35
N ARG A 78 -3.61 -2.25 10.29
CA ARG A 78 -3.94 -3.65 10.62
C ARG A 78 -5.36 -3.81 11.15
N GLN A 79 -5.85 -2.84 11.93
CA GLN A 79 -7.24 -2.82 12.40
C GLN A 79 -8.21 -2.68 11.22
N LEU A 80 -7.95 -1.72 10.34
CA LEU A 80 -8.81 -1.43 9.19
C LEU A 80 -8.87 -2.60 8.18
N MET A 81 -7.74 -3.29 7.97
CA MET A 81 -7.66 -4.51 7.14
C MET A 81 -8.53 -5.67 7.61
N LYS A 82 -8.99 -5.64 8.86
CA LYS A 82 -9.83 -6.68 9.48
C LYS A 82 -11.23 -6.16 9.83
N ASP A 83 -11.59 -4.95 9.40
CA ASP A 83 -12.83 -4.29 9.81
C ASP A 83 -13.94 -4.52 8.78
N PRO A 84 -14.88 -5.45 9.03
CA PRO A 84 -15.98 -5.70 8.09
C PRO A 84 -16.94 -4.51 8.00
N VAL A 85 -17.00 -3.66 9.03
CA VAL A 85 -17.86 -2.47 9.00
C VAL A 85 -17.31 -1.48 8.00
N PHE A 86 -15.99 -1.26 7.96
CA PHE A 86 -15.38 -0.42 6.94
C PHE A 86 -15.73 -0.89 5.52
N GLU A 87 -15.60 -2.20 5.27
CA GLU A 87 -15.91 -2.78 3.96
C GLU A 87 -17.37 -2.58 3.56
N SER A 88 -18.30 -2.69 4.52
CA SER A 88 -19.72 -2.43 4.28
C SER A 88 -20.03 -0.96 3.95
N LYS A 89 -19.13 -0.03 4.27
CA LYS A 89 -19.28 1.40 3.99
C LYS A 89 -18.67 1.82 2.66
N LEU A 90 -17.93 0.94 1.99
CA LEU A 90 -17.32 1.22 0.70
C LEU A 90 -18.37 1.18 -0.42
N THR A 91 -18.22 2.05 -1.42
CA THR A 91 -18.95 1.91 -2.67
C THR A 91 -18.53 0.63 -3.40
N LYS A 92 -19.31 0.17 -4.39
CA LYS A 92 -18.96 -1.02 -5.19
C LYS A 92 -17.55 -0.95 -5.80
N LYS A 93 -17.17 0.23 -6.31
CA LYS A 93 -15.85 0.47 -6.92
C LYS A 93 -14.73 0.43 -5.86
N GLU A 94 -14.93 1.09 -4.73
CA GLU A 94 -13.97 1.09 -3.63
C GLU A 94 -13.82 -0.30 -3.02
N ALA A 95 -14.91 -1.06 -2.86
CA ALA A 95 -14.90 -2.42 -2.33
C ALA A 95 -14.13 -3.39 -3.23
N ALA A 96 -14.29 -3.26 -4.56
CA ALA A 96 -13.50 -4.02 -5.52
C ALA A 96 -12.00 -3.69 -5.40
N ALA A 97 -11.65 -2.40 -5.39
CA ALA A 97 -10.27 -1.95 -5.22
C ALA A 97 -9.68 -2.39 -3.86
N TRP A 98 -10.48 -2.35 -2.80
CA TRP A 98 -10.09 -2.79 -1.46
C TRP A 98 -9.82 -4.30 -1.41
N THR A 99 -10.63 -5.09 -2.12
CA THR A 99 -10.43 -6.55 -2.21
C THR A 99 -9.10 -6.87 -2.91
N SER A 100 -8.84 -6.25 -4.06
CA SER A 100 -7.55 -6.38 -4.75
C SER A 100 -6.37 -5.92 -3.88
N PHE A 101 -6.56 -4.83 -3.13
CA PHE A 101 -5.55 -4.35 -2.18
C PHE A 101 -5.30 -5.35 -1.04
N LYS A 102 -6.34 -6.00 -0.50
CA LYS A 102 -6.21 -7.03 0.54
C LYS A 102 -5.44 -8.25 0.03
N GLU A 103 -5.74 -8.72 -1.18
CA GLU A 103 -5.04 -9.84 -1.82
C GLU A 103 -3.57 -9.50 -2.06
N LEU A 104 -3.30 -8.32 -2.63
CA LEU A 104 -1.94 -7.82 -2.81
C LEU A 104 -1.22 -7.75 -1.46
N SER A 105 -1.84 -7.18 -0.43
CA SER A 105 -1.25 -7.06 0.89
C SER A 105 -0.93 -8.40 1.57
N LYS A 106 -1.61 -9.49 1.21
CA LYS A 106 -1.29 -10.85 1.69
C LYS A 106 -0.08 -11.45 0.98
N ASN A 107 0.03 -11.22 -0.33
CA ASN A 107 1.00 -11.92 -1.19
C ASN A 107 2.27 -11.12 -1.49
N PHE A 108 2.25 -9.79 -1.30
CA PHE A 108 3.33 -8.90 -1.68
C PHE A 108 4.51 -8.94 -0.71
N GLY A 109 5.70 -9.25 -1.25
CA GLY A 109 6.98 -9.26 -0.51
C GLY A 109 7.35 -10.59 0.13
N ASN A 110 6.55 -11.64 -0.02
CA ASN A 110 6.84 -12.96 0.55
C ASN A 110 7.64 -13.88 -0.39
N HIS A 111 7.62 -13.59 -1.69
CA HIS A 111 8.33 -14.36 -2.70
C HIS A 111 9.13 -13.41 -3.59
N LYS A 112 10.42 -13.70 -3.74
CA LYS A 112 11.30 -13.00 -4.67
C LYS A 112 11.23 -13.71 -6.02
N ALA A 113 10.90 -12.98 -7.08
CA ALA A 113 11.05 -13.50 -8.44
C ALA A 113 12.53 -13.64 -8.77
N GLU A 114 12.91 -14.68 -9.53
CA GLU A 114 14.27 -14.75 -10.08
C GLU A 114 14.52 -13.54 -10.98
N ASN A 115 15.56 -12.77 -10.65
CA ASN A 115 16.00 -11.59 -11.42
C ASN A 115 16.52 -11.97 -12.79
#